data_AF-E5DGC6-F1
#
_entry.id   AF-E5DGC6-F1
#
_cell.length_a   1.000
_cell.length_b   1.000
_cell.length_c   1.000
_cell.angle_alpha   90.00
_cell.angle_beta   90.00
_cell.angle_gamma   90.00
#
_symmetry.space_group_name_H-M   'P 1'
#
loop_
_entity.id
_entity.type
_entity.pdbx_description
1 polymer ?
#
loop_
_entity_poly.entity_id
_entity_poly.type
_entity_poly.pdbx_seq_one_letter_code
_entity_poly.pdbx_strand_id
1 'polypeptide(L)'
;MLPRLMAVLLLSGGLLASLGDTATAQAAARTDACVPPGGWADAAARPLNAADLLRRAAASPAVLLGERHDNADHHRWQLHSLAALHALNPDLAVGMEMFPRSVQPVLDRWSAGQLTEAELLRETNWPKVWGYDARFYLPILHFARMNRLPVVALNVDRGLVSRTAREGWAAVPANEREGVGDPAPPPASYAERLRQVMAAHAP
;
A
#
# COMPACT_ATOMS: atom_id res chain seq x y z
N MET A 1 13.44 16.07 -20.61
CA MET A 1 12.45 14.98 -20.63
C MET A 1 12.36 14.45 -19.21
N LEU A 2 11.18 14.44 -18.58
CA LEU A 2 10.99 13.72 -17.32
C LEU A 2 10.88 12.22 -17.63
N PRO A 3 11.60 11.32 -16.95
CA PRO A 3 11.35 9.89 -17.05
C PRO A 3 9.93 9.58 -16.55
N ARG A 4 9.29 8.58 -17.18
CA ARG A 4 7.97 8.10 -16.77
C ARG A 4 8.11 7.17 -15.57
N LEU A 5 8.47 7.74 -14.42
CA LEU A 5 8.61 7.05 -13.15
C LEU A 5 7.34 6.25 -12.83
N MET A 6 7.50 4.94 -12.79
CA MET A 6 6.43 3.99 -12.52
C MET A 6 6.35 3.77 -11.01
N ALA A 7 5.19 4.07 -10.42
CA ALA A 7 5.04 4.08 -8.96
C ALA A 7 4.51 2.75 -8.43
N VAL A 8 5.29 2.06 -7.59
CA VAL A 8 4.78 0.96 -6.76
C VAL A 8 4.28 1.56 -5.46
N LEU A 9 2.98 1.56 -5.18
CA LEU A 9 2.41 2.05 -3.91
C LEU A 9 2.07 0.86 -3.01
N LEU A 10 2.55 0.88 -1.78
CA LEU A 10 2.10 -0.05 -0.74
C LEU A 10 0.82 0.51 -0.09
N LEU A 11 -0.23 -0.31 0.09
CA LEU A 11 -1.51 0.09 0.68
C LEU A 11 -2.06 -1.02 1.60
N SER A 12 -2.84 -0.67 2.62
CA SER A 12 -3.39 -1.64 3.56
C SER A 12 -4.75 -2.27 3.18
N GLY A 13 -4.97 -3.51 3.60
CA GLY A 13 -6.23 -4.24 3.46
C GLY A 13 -6.43 -5.26 4.59
N GLY A 14 -7.47 -5.07 5.40
CA GLY A 14 -7.82 -5.97 6.50
C GLY A 14 -8.97 -6.91 6.16
N LEU A 15 -8.85 -8.19 6.54
CA LEU A 15 -9.97 -9.13 6.61
C LEU A 15 -9.75 -10.07 7.81
N LEU A 16 -10.77 -10.21 8.66
CA LEU A 16 -10.91 -11.28 9.64
C LEU A 16 -12.24 -11.99 9.35
N ALA A 17 -12.26 -13.32 9.42
CA ALA A 17 -13.46 -14.12 9.19
C ALA A 17 -13.58 -15.28 10.20
N SER A 18 -14.76 -15.35 10.83
CA SER A 18 -15.30 -16.43 11.67
C SER A 18 -16.78 -16.06 11.89
N LEU A 19 -17.80 -16.92 11.95
CA LEU A 19 -17.94 -18.34 12.36
C LEU A 19 -19.17 -18.97 11.65
N GLY A 20 -19.35 -20.30 11.77
CA GLY A 20 -20.65 -20.90 12.12
C GLY A 20 -21.66 -21.27 11.01
N ASP A 21 -21.84 -22.58 10.84
CA ASP A 21 -22.90 -23.30 10.10
C ASP A 21 -24.33 -23.09 10.67
N THR A 22 -25.47 -23.31 9.99
CA THR A 22 -25.84 -23.91 8.67
C THR A 22 -26.90 -22.97 7.98
N ALA A 23 -27.56 -23.20 6.83
CA ALA A 23 -27.85 -24.43 6.06
C ALA A 23 -28.14 -24.22 4.54
N THR A 24 -28.59 -25.32 3.92
CA THR A 24 -28.91 -25.62 2.51
C THR A 24 -30.28 -25.13 2.02
N ALA A 25 -30.57 -24.88 0.73
CA ALA A 25 -29.84 -24.96 -0.54
C ALA A 25 -30.42 -23.86 -1.48
N GLN A 26 -29.82 -23.37 -2.57
CA GLN A 26 -28.89 -24.00 -3.51
C GLN A 26 -27.95 -22.96 -4.12
N ALA A 27 -26.88 -22.61 -3.42
CA ALA A 27 -25.79 -21.84 -4.00
C ALA A 27 -24.87 -22.78 -4.79
N ALA A 28 -24.53 -22.41 -6.04
CA ALA A 28 -23.49 -23.11 -6.78
C ALA A 28 -22.20 -23.10 -5.96
N ALA A 29 -21.56 -24.27 -5.80
CA ALA A 29 -20.41 -24.44 -4.93
C ALA A 29 -19.24 -23.53 -5.34
N ARG A 30 -19.16 -22.36 -4.71
CA ARG A 30 -17.89 -21.65 -4.55
C ARG A 30 -17.09 -22.52 -3.61
N THR A 31 -16.15 -23.27 -4.17
CA THR A 31 -15.06 -23.81 -3.36
C THR A 31 -14.32 -22.62 -2.76
N ASP A 32 -14.46 -22.40 -1.45
CA ASP A 32 -13.65 -21.46 -0.66
C ASP A 32 -12.20 -21.99 -0.56
N ALA A 33 -11.59 -22.20 -1.72
CA ALA A 33 -10.18 -22.46 -1.87
C ALA A 33 -9.45 -21.14 -1.65
N CYS A 34 -9.11 -20.88 -0.38
CA CYS A 34 -8.13 -19.85 -0.03
C CYS A 34 -6.91 -19.99 -0.95
N VAL A 35 -6.46 -18.87 -1.51
CA VAL A 35 -5.28 -18.86 -2.40
C VAL A 35 -4.11 -19.44 -1.61
N PRO A 36 -3.42 -20.48 -2.11
CA PRO A 36 -2.32 -21.10 -1.38
C PRO A 36 -1.20 -20.08 -1.15
N PRO A 37 -0.44 -20.15 -0.03
CA PRO A 37 0.65 -19.23 0.24
C PRO A 37 1.65 -19.14 -0.92
N GLY A 38 1.97 -17.90 -1.35
CA GLY A 38 2.80 -17.62 -2.52
C GLY A 38 2.12 -17.78 -3.88
N GLY A 39 0.87 -18.27 -3.91
CA GLY A 39 0.02 -18.27 -5.09
C GLY A 39 -0.47 -16.87 -5.47
N TRP A 40 -0.74 -16.67 -6.76
CA TRP A 40 -1.35 -15.46 -7.29
C TRP A 40 -2.74 -15.79 -7.81
N ALA A 41 -3.72 -14.91 -7.55
CA ALA A 41 -5.09 -15.08 -8.01
C ALA A 41 -5.74 -13.73 -8.33
N ASP A 42 -6.84 -13.76 -9.08
CA ASP A 42 -7.69 -12.60 -9.28
C ASP A 42 -8.75 -12.42 -8.17
N ALA A 43 -9.57 -11.37 -8.28
CA ALA A 43 -10.63 -11.06 -7.32
C ALA A 43 -11.77 -12.11 -7.25
N ALA A 44 -11.77 -13.12 -8.12
CA ALA A 44 -12.66 -14.29 -8.06
C ALA A 44 -11.91 -15.55 -7.58
N ALA A 45 -10.75 -15.39 -6.93
CA ALA A 45 -9.85 -16.44 -6.47
C ALA A 45 -9.34 -17.39 -7.57
N ARG A 46 -9.43 -16.99 -8.86
CA ARG A 46 -8.93 -17.82 -9.97
C ARG A 46 -7.41 -17.70 -10.06
N PRO A 47 -6.66 -18.82 -10.13
CA PRO A 47 -5.21 -18.77 -10.13
C PRO A 47 -4.65 -18.05 -11.37
N LEU A 48 -3.59 -17.29 -11.16
CA LEU A 48 -2.87 -16.54 -12.19
C LEU A 48 -1.45 -17.06 -12.32
N ASN A 49 -0.94 -17.11 -13.55
CA ASN A 49 0.50 -17.33 -13.77
C ASN A 49 1.27 -16.10 -13.26
N ALA A 50 2.17 -16.32 -12.29
CA ALA A 50 2.95 -15.25 -11.66
C ALA A 50 3.81 -14.46 -12.67
N ALA A 51 4.45 -15.14 -13.63
CA ALA A 51 5.32 -14.49 -14.61
C ALA A 51 4.53 -13.66 -15.65
N ASP A 52 3.35 -14.10 -16.07
CA ASP A 52 2.45 -13.30 -16.92
C ASP A 52 1.83 -12.12 -16.17
N LEU A 53 1.54 -12.28 -14.87
CA LEU A 53 1.08 -11.18 -14.03
C LEU A 53 2.17 -10.14 -13.80
N LEU A 54 3.38 -10.56 -13.41
CA LEU A 54 4.52 -9.67 -13.18
C LEU A 54 4.93 -8.93 -14.46
N ARG A 55 4.92 -9.57 -15.65
CA ARG A 55 5.15 -8.87 -16.92
C ARG A 55 4.10 -7.80 -17.24
N ARG A 56 2.81 -8.05 -16.95
CA ARG A 56 1.74 -7.05 -17.13
C ARG A 56 1.86 -5.92 -16.10
N ALA A 57 2.20 -6.24 -14.85
CA ALA A 57 2.42 -5.26 -13.79
C ALA A 57 3.65 -4.37 -14.09
N ALA A 58 4.75 -4.94 -14.59
CA ALA A 58 5.96 -4.23 -15.00
C ALA A 58 5.75 -3.23 -16.16
N ALA A 59 4.67 -3.38 -16.93
CA ALA A 59 4.26 -2.46 -18.00
C ALA A 59 3.13 -1.49 -17.59
N SER A 60 2.62 -1.60 -16.35
CA SER A 60 1.52 -0.76 -15.84
C SER A 60 2.09 0.50 -15.18
N PRO A 61 1.52 1.71 -15.42
CA PRO A 61 2.12 2.97 -14.94
C PRO A 61 2.20 3.10 -13.40
N ALA A 62 1.42 2.30 -12.68
CA ALA A 62 1.55 2.10 -11.24
C ALA A 62 1.14 0.66 -10.87
N VAL A 63 1.66 0.16 -9.75
CA VAL A 63 1.30 -1.14 -9.16
C VAL A 63 0.97 -0.92 -7.69
N LEU A 64 -0.20 -1.35 -7.24
CA LEU A 64 -0.60 -1.27 -5.83
C LEU A 64 -0.34 -2.63 -5.15
N LEU A 65 0.43 -2.66 -4.07
CA LEU A 65 0.75 -3.87 -3.32
C LEU A 65 0.10 -3.85 -1.93
N GLY A 66 -0.98 -4.62 -1.78
CA GLY A 66 -1.73 -4.76 -0.54
C GLY A 66 -0.93 -5.39 0.61
N GLU A 67 -1.12 -4.92 1.84
CA GLU A 67 -0.55 -5.52 3.05
C GLU A 67 -1.44 -5.38 4.30
N ARG A 68 -0.99 -5.95 5.42
CA ARG A 68 -1.61 -5.83 6.74
C ARG A 68 -0.47 -5.55 7.72
N HIS A 69 -0.50 -4.38 8.35
CA HIS A 69 0.69 -3.69 8.91
C HIS A 69 1.53 -4.46 9.95
N ASP A 70 0.96 -5.50 10.55
CA ASP A 70 1.55 -6.38 11.56
C ASP A 70 1.96 -7.78 11.01
N ASN A 71 1.74 -8.05 9.72
CA ASN A 71 2.00 -9.35 9.08
C ASN A 71 3.32 -9.35 8.29
N ALA A 72 4.35 -9.95 8.89
CA ALA A 72 5.68 -10.10 8.28
C ALA A 72 5.69 -10.76 6.89
N ASP A 73 4.77 -11.69 6.61
CA ASP A 73 4.75 -12.40 5.32
C ASP A 73 4.21 -11.51 4.18
N HIS A 74 3.33 -10.54 4.49
CA HIS A 74 2.90 -9.55 3.50
C HIS A 74 4.07 -8.64 3.09
N HIS A 75 4.87 -8.18 4.06
CA HIS A 75 6.06 -7.36 3.78
C HIS A 75 7.17 -8.12 3.02
N ARG A 76 7.36 -9.41 3.32
CA ARG A 76 8.25 -10.29 2.54
C ARG A 76 7.76 -10.47 1.11
N TRP A 77 6.46 -10.68 0.92
CA TRP A 77 5.85 -10.76 -0.41
C TRP A 77 5.95 -9.45 -1.19
N GLN A 78 5.81 -8.29 -0.53
CA GLN A 78 6.04 -6.97 -1.13
C GLN A 78 7.49 -6.82 -1.62
N LEU A 79 8.47 -7.19 -0.79
CA LEU A 79 9.89 -7.16 -1.18
C LEU A 79 10.18 -8.08 -2.37
N HIS A 80 9.68 -9.32 -2.36
CA HIS A 80 9.84 -10.25 -3.47
C HIS A 80 9.18 -9.74 -4.76
N SER A 81 7.98 -9.15 -4.64
CA SER A 81 7.26 -8.56 -5.78
C SER A 81 8.00 -7.35 -6.35
N LEU A 82 8.51 -6.45 -5.49
CA LEU A 82 9.34 -5.32 -5.90
C LEU A 82 10.62 -5.78 -6.60
N ALA A 83 11.30 -6.80 -6.08
CA ALA A 83 12.50 -7.35 -6.70
C ALA A 83 12.22 -7.96 -8.08
N ALA A 84 11.11 -8.67 -8.24
CA ALA A 84 10.69 -9.25 -9.51
C ALA A 84 10.24 -8.19 -10.53
N LEU A 85 9.56 -7.12 -10.09
CA LEU A 85 9.21 -5.98 -10.93
C LEU A 85 10.48 -5.23 -11.38
N HIS A 86 11.42 -4.97 -10.48
CA HIS A 86 12.70 -4.33 -10.78
C HIS A 86 13.54 -5.10 -11.81
N ALA A 87 13.52 -6.44 -11.74
CA ALA A 87 14.20 -7.29 -12.71
C ALA A 87 13.58 -7.23 -14.13
N LEU A 88 12.31 -6.85 -14.24
CA LEU A 88 11.60 -6.69 -15.52
C LEU A 88 11.62 -5.24 -16.05
N ASN A 89 11.62 -4.28 -15.14
CA ASN A 89 11.74 -2.85 -15.42
C ASN A 89 12.59 -2.19 -14.31
N PRO A 90 13.81 -1.69 -14.59
CA PRO A 90 14.63 -1.03 -13.59
C PRO A 90 14.25 0.45 -13.33
N ASP A 91 13.43 1.08 -14.19
CA ASP A 91 13.00 2.49 -14.05
C ASP A 91 11.73 2.59 -13.16
N LEU A 92 11.91 2.30 -11.87
CA LEU A 92 10.83 2.27 -10.86
C LEU A 92 11.07 3.26 -9.72
N ALA A 93 9.99 3.77 -9.15
CA ALA A 93 9.97 4.42 -7.84
C ALA A 93 9.15 3.61 -6.82
N VAL A 94 9.60 3.61 -5.57
CA VAL A 94 8.92 2.95 -4.45
C VAL A 94 8.15 4.02 -3.65
N GLY A 95 6.84 4.08 -3.86
CA GLY A 95 5.93 4.91 -3.10
C GLY A 95 5.52 4.21 -1.79
N MET A 96 5.67 4.89 -0.66
CA MET A 96 5.40 4.29 0.65
C MET A 96 4.37 5.10 1.46
N GLU A 97 3.23 4.46 1.78
CA GLU A 97 2.08 5.06 2.48
C GLU A 97 2.45 5.60 3.86
N MET A 98 3.38 4.97 4.57
CA MET A 98 3.65 5.35 5.96
C MET A 98 4.43 6.65 6.14
N PHE A 99 4.96 7.24 5.06
CA PHE A 99 5.66 8.52 5.13
C PHE A 99 4.77 9.67 4.65
N PRO A 100 4.51 10.70 5.50
CA PRO A 100 3.91 11.95 5.05
C PRO A 100 4.91 12.70 4.17
N ARG A 101 4.42 13.47 3.20
CA ARG A 101 5.27 14.22 2.26
C ARG A 101 6.22 15.21 2.94
N SER A 102 5.91 15.65 4.16
CA SER A 102 6.79 16.46 5.01
C SER A 102 8.14 15.80 5.35
N VAL A 103 8.26 14.47 5.34
CA VAL A 103 9.54 13.77 5.59
C VAL A 103 10.33 13.38 4.33
N GLN A 104 9.88 13.75 3.13
CA GLN A 104 10.61 13.45 1.88
C GLN A 104 12.12 13.83 1.94
N PRO A 105 12.54 15.00 2.48
CA PRO A 105 13.96 15.33 2.59
C PRO A 105 14.79 14.36 3.45
N VAL A 106 14.16 13.59 4.34
CA VAL A 106 14.83 12.53 5.13
C VAL A 106 15.02 11.27 4.26
N LEU A 107 14.03 10.93 3.43
CA LEU A 107 14.09 9.80 2.50
C LEU A 107 15.12 10.04 1.39
N ASP A 108 15.27 11.29 0.94
CA ASP A 108 16.29 11.69 -0.02
C ASP A 108 17.70 11.48 0.56
N ARG A 109 17.94 11.89 1.82
CA ARG A 109 19.21 11.66 2.53
C ARG A 109 19.48 10.16 2.76
N TRP A 110 18.45 9.38 3.13
CA TRP A 110 18.55 7.94 3.25
C TRP A 110 18.97 7.28 1.93
N SER A 111 18.32 7.66 0.83
CA SER A 111 18.58 7.13 -0.51
C SER A 111 19.97 7.53 -1.02
N ALA A 112 20.43 8.75 -0.70
CA ALA A 112 21.80 9.22 -0.92
C ALA A 112 22.84 8.55 -0.01
N GLY A 113 22.40 7.71 0.93
CA GLY A 113 23.26 6.93 1.81
C GLY A 113 23.80 7.68 3.04
N GLN A 114 23.26 8.87 3.33
CA GLN A 114 23.77 9.80 4.34
C GLN A 114 23.26 9.52 5.76
N LEU A 115 22.32 8.58 5.92
CA LEU A 115 21.73 8.20 7.20
C LEU A 115 21.95 6.71 7.48
N THR A 116 22.16 6.38 8.76
CA THR A 116 21.96 5.04 9.32
C THR A 116 20.46 4.77 9.55
N GLU A 117 20.09 3.51 9.81
CA GLU A 117 18.70 3.13 10.12
C GLU A 117 18.17 3.86 11.37
N ALA A 118 18.98 3.99 12.41
CA ALA A 118 18.60 4.67 13.64
C ALA A 118 18.32 6.17 13.41
N GLU A 119 19.07 6.81 12.52
CA GLU A 119 18.88 8.21 12.16
C GLU A 119 17.65 8.40 11.27
N LEU A 120 17.43 7.50 10.29
CA LEU A 120 16.21 7.46 9.50
C LEU A 120 14.97 7.39 10.40
N LEU A 121 14.90 6.38 11.29
CA LEU A 121 13.72 6.17 12.14
C LEU A 121 13.48 7.32 13.12
N ARG A 122 14.55 7.95 13.63
CA ARG A 122 14.47 9.14 14.47
C ARG A 122 13.95 10.35 13.69
N GLU A 123 14.49 10.62 12.51
CA GLU A 123 14.22 11.83 11.73
C GLU A 123 12.90 11.76 10.95
N THR A 124 12.42 10.58 10.60
CA THR A 124 11.03 10.38 10.15
C THR A 124 10.05 10.30 11.32
N ASN A 125 10.51 10.38 12.57
CA ASN A 125 9.70 10.21 13.78
C ASN A 125 8.80 8.94 13.73
N TRP A 126 9.41 7.82 13.33
CA TRP A 126 8.72 6.58 12.99
C TRP A 126 7.66 6.10 14.00
N PRO A 127 7.89 6.15 15.33
CA PRO A 127 6.89 5.72 16.31
C PRO A 127 5.61 6.58 16.29
N LYS A 128 5.74 7.88 15.99
CA LYS A 128 4.59 8.82 15.92
C LYS A 128 3.93 8.80 14.55
N VAL A 129 4.71 8.65 13.49
CA VAL A 129 4.27 8.70 12.10
C VAL A 129 3.62 7.39 11.63
N TRP A 130 4.13 6.25 12.08
CA TRP A 130 3.57 4.94 11.74
C TRP A 130 3.25 4.12 12.99
N GLY A 131 4.25 3.81 13.82
CA GLY A 131 4.07 3.07 15.08
C GLY A 131 4.14 1.54 14.97
N TYR A 132 4.24 0.97 13.77
CA TYR A 132 4.49 -0.46 13.55
C TYR A 132 5.99 -0.81 13.65
N ASP A 133 6.31 -2.11 13.72
CA ASP A 133 7.71 -2.56 13.78
C ASP A 133 8.47 -2.19 12.50
N ALA A 134 9.50 -1.36 12.63
CA ALA A 134 10.34 -0.91 11.52
C ALA A 134 10.99 -2.07 10.75
N ARG A 135 11.24 -3.23 11.40
CA ARG A 135 11.87 -4.41 10.80
C ARG A 135 11.07 -5.00 9.64
N PHE A 136 9.77 -4.69 9.54
CA PHE A 136 8.94 -5.08 8.40
C PHE A 136 9.22 -4.22 7.15
N TYR A 137 9.54 -2.94 7.33
CA TYR A 137 9.65 -1.94 6.25
C TYR A 137 11.10 -1.70 5.82
N LEU A 138 12.05 -1.83 6.76
CA LEU A 138 13.48 -1.67 6.51
C LEU A 138 13.99 -2.51 5.32
N PRO A 139 13.64 -3.80 5.14
CA PRO A 139 14.09 -4.58 3.98
C PRO A 139 13.73 -3.96 2.62
N ILE A 140 12.56 -3.32 2.50
CA ILE A 140 12.12 -2.61 1.30
C ILE A 140 12.94 -1.32 1.10
N LEU A 141 13.20 -0.58 2.19
CA LEU A 141 14.01 0.63 2.19
C LEU A 141 15.48 0.37 1.85
N HIS A 142 16.05 -0.75 2.32
CA HIS A 142 17.37 -1.21 1.91
C HIS A 142 17.40 -1.63 0.45
N PHE A 143 16.39 -2.38 -0.03
CA PHE A 143 16.32 -2.78 -1.44
C PHE A 143 16.30 -1.56 -2.36
N ALA A 144 15.46 -0.56 -2.05
CA ALA A 144 15.41 0.68 -2.82
C ALA A 144 16.76 1.41 -2.82
N ARG A 145 17.38 1.60 -1.65
CA ARG A 145 18.71 2.24 -1.52
C ARG A 145 19.81 1.50 -2.28
N MET A 146 19.87 0.17 -2.19
CA MET A 146 20.87 -0.65 -2.89
C MET A 146 20.74 -0.58 -4.42
N ASN A 147 19.51 -0.58 -4.93
CA ASN A 147 19.22 -0.49 -6.36
C ASN A 147 19.07 0.96 -6.87
N ARG A 148 19.29 1.97 -6.00
CA ARG A 148 19.16 3.41 -6.29
C ARG A 148 17.76 3.83 -6.78
N LEU A 149 16.73 3.13 -6.33
CA LEU A 149 15.33 3.46 -6.64
C LEU A 149 14.88 4.65 -5.79
N PRO A 150 14.22 5.68 -6.37
CA PRO A 150 13.63 6.76 -5.59
C PRO A 150 12.58 6.22 -4.60
N VAL A 151 12.70 6.62 -3.33
CA VAL A 151 11.69 6.36 -2.30
C VAL A 151 10.83 7.61 -2.16
N VAL A 152 9.52 7.48 -2.39
CA VAL A 152 8.57 8.60 -2.43
C VAL A 152 7.60 8.51 -1.26
N ALA A 153 7.55 9.56 -0.44
CA ALA A 153 6.56 9.75 0.60
C ALA A 153 5.20 10.05 -0.04
N LEU A 154 4.17 9.26 0.29
CA LEU A 154 2.87 9.37 -0.37
C LEU A 154 1.81 10.13 0.44
N ASN A 155 1.95 10.16 1.77
CA ASN A 155 0.84 10.54 2.63
C ASN A 155 0.77 12.05 2.91
N VAL A 156 -0.29 12.41 3.62
CA VAL A 156 -0.40 13.68 4.37
C VAL A 156 -0.05 13.45 5.84
N ASP A 157 0.22 14.52 6.58
CA ASP A 157 0.48 14.45 8.01
C ASP A 157 -0.77 13.98 8.78
N ARG A 158 -0.55 13.17 9.83
CA ARG A 158 -1.62 12.63 10.70
C ARG A 158 -2.53 13.72 11.29
N GLY A 159 -2.05 14.96 11.38
CA GLY A 159 -2.84 16.11 11.80
C GLY A 159 -3.97 16.44 10.83
N LEU A 160 -3.70 16.44 9.52
CA LEU A 160 -4.73 16.67 8.48
C LEU A 160 -5.75 15.52 8.47
N VAL A 161 -5.30 14.27 8.51
CA VAL A 161 -6.20 13.09 8.61
C VAL A 161 -7.14 13.21 9.82
N SER A 162 -6.57 13.52 10.99
CA SER A 162 -7.33 13.65 12.24
C SER A 162 -8.32 14.82 12.24
N ARG A 163 -7.95 15.94 11.59
CA ARG A 163 -8.84 17.09 11.40
C ARG A 163 -9.97 16.77 10.43
N THR A 164 -9.67 16.16 9.29
CA THR A 164 -10.66 15.74 8.30
C THR A 164 -11.67 14.76 8.89
N ALA A 165 -11.25 13.84 9.75
CA ALA A 165 -12.16 12.91 10.45
C ALA A 165 -13.09 13.61 11.46
N ARG A 166 -12.64 14.69 12.11
CA ARG A 166 -13.40 15.44 13.12
C ARG A 166 -14.33 16.52 12.54
N GLU A 167 -13.83 17.26 11.55
CA GLU A 167 -14.47 18.49 11.02
C GLU A 167 -15.07 18.28 9.62
N GLY A 168 -14.73 17.18 8.95
CA GLY A 168 -15.10 16.92 7.56
C GLY A 168 -14.15 17.59 6.56
N TRP A 169 -14.01 16.99 5.37
CA TRP A 169 -13.09 17.49 4.33
C TRP A 169 -13.38 18.93 3.88
N ALA A 170 -14.67 19.28 3.76
CA ALA A 170 -15.11 20.61 3.36
C ALA A 170 -14.71 21.72 4.35
N ALA A 171 -14.46 21.38 5.62
CA ALA A 171 -14.05 22.35 6.65
C ALA A 171 -12.54 22.64 6.65
N VAL A 172 -11.73 21.88 5.91
CA VAL A 172 -10.29 22.14 5.76
C VAL A 172 -10.05 23.13 4.60
N PRO A 173 -9.47 24.32 4.84
CA PRO A 173 -9.15 25.29 3.80
C PRO A 173 -8.17 24.74 2.76
N ALA A 174 -8.30 25.14 1.50
CA ALA A 174 -7.54 24.54 0.39
C ALA A 174 -6.01 24.63 0.54
N ASN A 175 -5.52 25.72 1.14
CA ASN A 175 -4.10 25.95 1.46
C ASN A 175 -3.56 25.05 2.58
N GLU A 176 -4.43 24.40 3.36
CA GLU A 176 -4.08 23.53 4.50
C GLU A 176 -4.21 22.03 4.16
N ARG A 177 -4.52 21.69 2.91
CA ARG A 177 -4.75 20.30 2.43
C ARG A 177 -3.48 19.58 1.96
N GLU A 178 -2.29 20.14 2.21
CA GLU A 178 -1.01 19.52 1.85
C GLU A 178 -0.92 19.08 0.37
N GLY A 179 -1.47 19.90 -0.54
CA GLY A 179 -1.50 19.62 -1.97
C GLY A 179 -2.48 18.51 -2.41
N VAL A 180 -3.37 18.04 -1.52
CA VAL A 180 -4.50 17.17 -1.88
C VAL A 180 -5.65 18.03 -2.39
N GLY A 181 -6.00 17.85 -3.66
CA GLY A 181 -7.20 18.45 -4.27
C GLY A 181 -8.49 17.76 -3.82
N ASP A 182 -9.65 18.29 -4.23
CA ASP A 182 -10.92 17.63 -3.93
C ASP A 182 -11.01 16.25 -4.62
N PRO A 183 -11.48 15.21 -3.92
CA PRO A 183 -11.62 13.89 -4.50
C PRO A 183 -12.71 13.89 -5.57
N ALA A 184 -12.47 13.17 -6.67
CA ALA A 184 -13.49 12.94 -7.68
C ALA A 184 -14.69 12.18 -7.07
N PRO A 185 -15.93 12.43 -7.51
CA PRO A 185 -17.09 11.69 -7.05
C PRO A 185 -16.90 10.17 -7.22
N PRO A 186 -17.14 9.35 -6.18
CA PRO A 186 -16.96 7.91 -6.28
C PRO A 186 -17.94 7.31 -7.29
N PRO A 187 -17.51 6.38 -8.17
CA PRO A 187 -18.43 5.63 -9.03
C PRO A 187 -19.50 4.91 -8.19
N ALA A 188 -20.75 4.87 -8.68
CA ALA A 188 -21.85 4.25 -7.95
C ALA A 188 -21.57 2.78 -7.54
N SER A 189 -20.89 2.02 -8.42
CA SER A 189 -20.46 0.64 -8.15
C SER A 189 -19.37 0.52 -7.08
N TYR A 190 -18.52 1.53 -6.92
CA TYR A 190 -17.54 1.59 -5.83
C TYR A 190 -18.22 1.95 -4.50
N ALA A 191 -19.09 2.97 -4.51
CA ALA A 191 -19.86 3.36 -3.34
C ALA A 191 -20.73 2.20 -2.81
N GLU A 192 -21.34 1.43 -3.72
CA GLU A 192 -22.14 0.26 -3.36
C GLU A 192 -21.29 -0.88 -2.79
N ARG A 193 -20.16 -1.21 -3.41
CA ARG A 193 -19.19 -2.18 -2.85
C ARG A 193 -18.72 -1.75 -1.45
N LEU A 194 -18.43 -0.47 -1.24
CA LEU A 194 -18.00 0.06 0.05
C LEU A 194 -19.10 -0.08 1.10
N ARG A 195 -20.38 0.19 0.76
CA ARG A 195 -21.51 -0.08 1.68
C ARG A 195 -21.62 -1.55 2.07
N GLN A 196 -21.46 -2.46 1.11
CA GLN A 196 -21.52 -3.90 1.36
C GLN A 196 -20.40 -4.36 2.31
N VAL A 197 -19.17 -3.88 2.10
CA VAL A 197 -18.03 -4.15 3.00
C VAL A 197 -18.27 -3.57 4.39
N MET A 198 -18.71 -2.31 4.49
CA MET A 198 -18.99 -1.68 5.78
C MET A 198 -20.15 -2.35 6.53
N ALA A 199 -21.18 -2.83 5.84
CA ALA A 199 -22.30 -3.55 6.43
C ALA A 199 -21.89 -4.94 6.96
N ALA A 200 -20.95 -5.62 6.29
CA ALA A 200 -20.37 -6.89 6.75
C ALA A 200 -19.44 -6.73 7.97
N HIS A 201 -19.10 -5.50 8.34
CA HIS A 201 -18.27 -5.15 9.50
C HIS A 201 -18.98 -4.17 10.47
N ALA A 202 -20.30 -4.00 10.33
CA ALA A 202 -21.11 -3.31 11.32
C ALA A 202 -21.28 -4.21 12.56
N PRO A 203 -21.22 -3.65 13.78
CA PRO A 203 -21.38 -4.40 15.03
C PRO A 203 -22.83 -4.84 15.29
#